data_AF-A0A967GRA6-F1
#
_entry.id   AF-A0A967GRA6-F1
#
_cell.length_a   1.000
_cell.length_b   1.000
_cell.length_c   1.000
_cell.angle_alpha   90.00
_cell.angle_beta   90.00
_cell.angle_gamma   90.00
#
_symmetry.space_group_name_H-M   'P 1'
#
loop_
_entity.id
_entity.type
_entity.pdbx_description
1 polymer ?
#
loop_
_entity_poly.entity_id
_entity_poly.type
_entity_poly.pdbx_seq_one_letter_code
_entity_poly.pdbx_strand_id
1 'polypeptide(L)'
;MIAPLFAAAVLLGVALSSRAAENAAAPDIKVQRQQWQHLALPQQADDALPEISAKINELGRQGWELVTVADDRPGTLRAGKTYYFKRPL
;
A
#
# COMPACT_ATOMS: atom_id res chain seq x y z
N MET A 1 45.67 39.27 53.62
CA MET A 1 46.44 38.93 52.41
C MET A 1 45.51 38.17 51.46
N ILE A 2 45.37 38.69 50.23
CA ILE A 2 44.91 38.06 48.97
C ILE A 2 43.56 37.30 48.98
N ALA A 3 42.53 37.93 48.40
CA ALA A 3 41.44 37.28 47.66
C ALA A 3 41.82 37.18 46.16
N PRO A 4 41.02 36.64 45.22
CA PRO A 4 39.87 35.71 45.25
C PRO A 4 40.08 34.54 44.22
N LEU A 5 39.08 33.68 43.93
CA LEU A 5 38.76 33.29 42.54
C LEU A 5 37.44 32.49 42.38
N PHE A 6 36.52 33.10 41.63
CA PHE A 6 35.33 32.64 40.87
C PHE A 6 34.30 31.68 41.54
N ALA A 7 33.10 32.16 41.91
CA ALA A 7 31.95 32.58 41.07
C ALA A 7 31.31 31.38 40.33
N ALA A 8 30.14 30.91 40.75
CA ALA A 8 28.81 31.19 40.16
C ALA A 8 28.14 29.79 39.99
N ALA A 9 26.84 29.52 40.01
CA ALA A 9 25.66 30.32 39.80
C ALA A 9 24.43 29.54 40.34
N VAL A 10 23.54 30.29 41.01
CA VAL A 10 22.08 30.33 40.78
C VAL A 10 21.22 29.11 41.17
N LEU A 11 20.68 29.27 42.37
CA LEU A 11 19.34 28.96 42.88
C LEU A 11 18.14 29.02 41.89
N LEU A 12 17.25 28.01 42.05
CA LEU A 12 15.79 28.15 42.26
C LEU A 12 14.82 28.40 41.09
N GLY A 13 13.77 27.57 41.04
CA GLY A 13 12.48 27.80 40.34
C GLY A 13 12.50 27.29 38.89
N VAL A 14 11.59 26.44 38.41
CA VAL A 14 10.13 26.57 38.45
C VAL A 14 9.50 25.18 38.30
N ALA A 15 8.74 24.76 39.30
CA ALA A 15 7.69 23.76 39.12
C ALA A 15 6.43 24.52 38.67
N LEU A 16 5.97 24.35 37.43
CA LEU A 16 4.63 24.71 36.95
C LEU A 16 4.42 24.16 35.53
N SER A 17 3.24 23.56 35.33
CA SER A 17 2.53 23.42 34.04
C SER A 17 2.85 22.20 33.16
N SER A 18 2.43 21.01 33.61
CA SER A 18 2.11 19.89 32.70
C SER A 18 0.60 19.62 32.70
N ARG A 19 -0.20 20.61 32.30
CA ARG A 19 -1.62 20.39 31.97
C ARG A 19 -2.04 21.33 30.84
N ALA A 20 -1.69 20.96 29.62
CA ALA A 20 -2.28 21.46 28.38
C ALA A 20 -1.92 20.53 27.22
N ALA A 21 -2.63 19.41 27.13
CA ALA A 21 -2.84 18.68 25.87
C ALA A 21 -4.17 17.95 25.95
N GLU A 22 -5.21 18.67 26.36
CA GLU A 22 -6.60 18.25 26.18
C GLU A 22 -6.97 18.55 24.72
N ASN A 23 -7.34 17.50 23.98
CA ASN A 23 -7.99 17.55 22.66
C ASN A 23 -7.17 18.10 21.47
N ALA A 24 -6.10 17.40 21.08
CA ALA A 24 -5.81 17.31 19.66
C ALA A 24 -6.82 16.32 19.06
N ALA A 25 -7.90 16.82 18.46
CA ALA A 25 -8.76 16.00 17.62
C ALA A 25 -7.84 15.26 16.62
N ALA A 26 -7.84 13.93 16.67
CA ALA A 26 -7.13 13.14 15.67
C ALA A 26 -7.56 13.64 14.29
N PRO A 27 -6.64 13.88 13.35
CA PRO A 27 -7.02 14.30 12.02
C PRO A 27 -8.04 13.30 11.47
N ASP A 28 -9.20 13.81 11.04
CA ASP A 28 -10.19 13.02 10.31
C ASP A 28 -9.57 12.64 8.97
N ILE A 29 -8.79 11.57 8.95
CA ILE A 29 -8.23 10.99 7.74
C ILE A 29 -9.43 10.42 6.98
N LYS A 30 -9.98 11.21 6.06
CA LYS A 30 -10.93 10.72 5.07
C LYS A 30 -10.20 9.71 4.20
N VAL A 31 -10.26 8.44 4.58
CA VAL A 31 -9.80 7.32 3.76
C VAL A 31 -10.70 7.30 2.53
N GLN A 32 -10.22 7.87 1.43
CA GLN A 32 -10.86 7.69 0.13
C GLN A 32 -10.75 6.21 -0.22
N ARG A 33 -11.84 5.46 0.01
CA ARG A 33 -11.92 4.06 -0.42
C ARG A 33 -12.03 4.05 -1.94
N GLN A 34 -10.89 3.90 -2.60
CA GLN A 34 -10.85 3.60 -4.02
C GLN A 34 -11.56 2.27 -4.25
N GLN A 35 -12.63 2.29 -5.04
CA GLN A 35 -13.35 1.08 -5.41
C GLN A 35 -12.65 0.42 -6.61
N TRP A 36 -12.66 -0.90 -6.67
CA TRP A 36 -11.90 -1.68 -7.65
C TRP A 36 -12.82 -2.63 -8.41
N GLN A 37 -12.63 -2.71 -9.73
CA GLN A 37 -13.16 -3.77 -10.57
C GLN A 37 -12.15 -4.90 -10.65
N HIS A 38 -12.64 -6.14 -10.74
CA HIS A 38 -11.81 -7.34 -10.87
C HIS A 38 -12.28 -8.14 -12.08
N LEU A 39 -11.33 -8.76 -12.79
CA LEU A 39 -11.60 -9.58 -13.97
C LEU A 39 -10.71 -10.82 -13.95
N ALA A 40 -11.27 -11.96 -14.33
CA ALA A 40 -10.54 -13.21 -14.52
C ALA A 40 -10.62 -13.62 -15.99
N LEU A 41 -9.46 -13.88 -16.60
CA LEU A 41 -9.34 -14.34 -17.98
C LEU A 41 -8.76 -15.76 -17.96
N PRO A 42 -9.60 -16.80 -18.10
CA PRO A 42 -9.13 -18.18 -18.21
C PRO A 42 -8.55 -18.43 -19.61
N GLN A 43 -7.38 -19.06 -19.67
CA GLN A 43 -6.81 -19.63 -20.88
C GLN A 43 -7.39 -21.03 -21.07
N GLN A 44 -8.11 -21.23 -22.17
CA GLN A 44 -8.59 -22.55 -22.55
C GLN A 44 -7.41 -23.43 -22.98
N ALA A 45 -7.55 -24.75 -22.84
CA ALA A 45 -6.48 -25.70 -23.19
C ALA A 45 -6.07 -25.65 -24.67
N ASP A 46 -6.97 -25.19 -25.54
CA ASP A 46 -6.75 -25.08 -26.98
C ASP A 46 -6.46 -23.63 -27.43
N ASP A 47 -6.39 -22.67 -26.50
CA ASP A 47 -6.06 -21.29 -26.84
C ASP A 47 -4.60 -21.20 -27.29
N ALA A 48 -4.39 -20.64 -28.48
CA ALA A 48 -3.05 -20.34 -28.95
C ALA A 48 -2.43 -19.23 -28.09
N LEU A 49 -1.14 -19.39 -27.73
CA LEU A 49 -0.41 -18.37 -26.95
C LEU A 49 -0.46 -16.94 -27.54
N PRO A 50 -0.44 -16.74 -28.88
CA PRO A 50 -0.61 -15.41 -29.45
C PRO A 50 -1.98 -14.78 -29.17
N GLU A 51 -3.05 -15.58 -29.13
CA GLU A 51 -4.41 -15.09 -28.90
C GLU A 51 -4.59 -14.62 -27.45
N ILE A 52 -4.13 -15.43 -26.49
CA ILE A 52 -4.20 -15.04 -25.07
C ILE A 52 -3.33 -13.80 -24.82
N SER A 53 -2.16 -13.71 -25.43
CA SER A 53 -1.27 -12.55 -25.34
C SER A 53 -1.93 -11.28 -25.89
N ALA A 54 -2.65 -11.39 -27.01
CA ALA A 54 -3.40 -10.27 -27.58
C ALA A 54 -4.50 -9.77 -26.63
N LYS A 55 -5.25 -10.69 -26.01
CA LYS A 55 -6.29 -10.37 -25.01
C LYS A 55 -5.71 -9.68 -23.77
N ILE A 56 -4.59 -10.19 -23.24
CA ILE A 56 -3.89 -9.58 -22.09
C ILE A 56 -3.43 -8.15 -22.42
N ASN A 57 -2.84 -7.95 -23.60
CA ASN A 57 -2.37 -6.62 -24.03
C ASN A 57 -3.52 -5.63 -24.26
N GLU A 58 -4.66 -6.11 -24.77
CA GLU A 58 -5.88 -5.31 -24.89
C GLU A 58 -6.39 -4.85 -23.51
N LEU A 59 -6.44 -5.76 -22.53
CA LEU A 59 -6.80 -5.41 -21.15
C LEU A 59 -5.86 -4.35 -20.57
N GLY A 60 -4.54 -4.49 -20.78
CA GLY A 60 -3.56 -3.46 -20.38
C GLY A 60 -3.84 -2.09 -21.00
N ARG A 61 -4.18 -2.03 -22.29
CA ARG A 61 -4.56 -0.78 -22.98
C ARG A 61 -5.87 -0.17 -22.44
N GLN A 62 -6.75 -0.98 -21.86
CA GLN A 62 -7.99 -0.55 -21.20
C GLN A 62 -7.79 -0.16 -19.71
N GLY A 63 -6.54 -0.12 -19.23
CA GLY A 63 -6.21 0.26 -17.86
C GLY A 63 -6.35 -0.85 -16.83
N TRP A 64 -6.44 -2.12 -17.26
CA TRP A 64 -6.37 -3.25 -16.35
C TRP A 64 -4.92 -3.59 -16.00
N GLU A 65 -4.68 -3.85 -14.72
CA GLU A 65 -3.40 -4.29 -14.17
C GLU A 65 -3.47 -5.79 -13.87
N LEU A 66 -2.50 -6.57 -14.38
CA LEU A 66 -2.37 -7.99 -14.05
C LEU A 66 -1.86 -8.14 -12.62
N VAL A 67 -2.62 -8.87 -11.80
CA VAL A 67 -2.32 -9.08 -10.37
C VAL A 67 -1.63 -10.42 -10.15
N THR A 68 -2.16 -11.49 -10.75
CA THR A 68 -1.61 -12.83 -10.57
C THR A 68 -2.05 -13.77 -11.69
N VAL A 69 -1.36 -14.90 -11.81
CA VAL A 69 -1.67 -15.99 -12.73
C VAL A 69 -1.73 -17.26 -11.90
N ALA A 70 -2.85 -17.97 -11.98
CA ALA A 70 -3.04 -19.26 -11.29
C ALA A 70 -3.11 -20.40 -12.29
N ASP A 71 -2.58 -21.56 -11.93
CA ASP A 71 -2.80 -22.79 -12.68
C ASP A 71 -4.13 -23.40 -12.24
N ASP A 72 -5.02 -23.69 -13.19
CA ASP A 72 -6.35 -24.22 -12.92
C ASP A 72 -6.30 -25.71 -12.52
N ARG A 73 -5.22 -26.41 -12.91
CA ARG A 73 -5.00 -27.85 -12.64
C ARG A 73 -3.52 -28.14 -12.38
N PRO A 74 -3.01 -27.85 -11.17
CA PRO A 74 -1.63 -28.14 -10.83
C PRO A 74 -1.33 -29.64 -11.01
N GLY A 75 -0.24 -29.96 -11.72
CA GLY A 75 0.22 -31.34 -11.93
C GLY A 75 -0.27 -32.04 -13.21
N THR A 76 -1.00 -31.36 -14.09
CA THR A 76 -1.39 -31.92 -15.41
C THR A 76 -0.65 -31.23 -16.55
N LEU A 77 -0.24 -32.00 -17.57
CA LEU A 77 0.45 -31.48 -18.77
C LEU A 77 -0.40 -30.48 -19.60
N ARG A 78 -1.70 -30.40 -19.32
CA ARG A 78 -2.66 -29.43 -19.89
C ARG A 78 -3.27 -28.56 -18.79
N ALA A 79 -2.44 -28.04 -17.89
CA ALA A 79 -2.90 -27.06 -16.92
C ALA A 79 -3.30 -25.78 -17.67
N GLY A 80 -4.60 -25.46 -17.68
CA GLY A 80 -5.08 -24.14 -18.05
C GLY A 80 -4.56 -23.10 -17.05
N LYS A 81 -4.43 -21.85 -17.49
CA LYS A 81 -4.00 -20.73 -16.64
C LYS A 81 -5.10 -19.71 -16.55
N THR A 82 -5.38 -19.19 -15.36
CA THR A 82 -6.27 -18.04 -15.18
C THR A 82 -5.47 -16.81 -14.82
N TYR A 83 -5.65 -15.74 -15.60
CA TYR A 83 -5.03 -14.43 -15.41
C TYR A 83 -6.01 -13.51 -14.68
N TYR A 84 -5.61 -12.97 -13.53
CA TYR A 84 -6.45 -12.11 -12.71
C TYR A 84 -6.01 -10.66 -12.81
N PHE A 85 -6.98 -9.77 -13.02
CA PHE A 85 -6.76 -8.34 -13.24
C PHE A 85 -7.57 -7.49 -12.27
N LYS A 86 -7.09 -6.28 -12.04
CA LYS A 86 -7.83 -5.21 -11.33
C LYS A 86 -7.76 -3.90 -12.10
N ARG A 87 -8.72 -3.02 -11.88
CA ARG A 87 -8.64 -1.60 -12.25
C ARG A 87 -9.48 -0.74 -11.30
N PRO A 88 -9.14 0.54 -11.10
CA PRO A 88 -10.01 1.44 -10.34
C PRO A 88 -11.37 1.62 -11.05
N LEU A 89 -12.42 1.80 -10.24
CA LEU A 89 -13.76 2.18 -10.72
C LEU A 89 -13.82 3.63 -11.16
#